data_AF-D3AVE3-F1
#
_entry.id   AF-D3AVE3-F1
#
_cell.length_a   1.000
_cell.length_b   1.000
_cell.length_c   1.000
_cell.angle_alpha   90.00
_cell.angle_beta   90.00
_cell.angle_gamma   90.00
#
_symmetry.space_group_name_H-M   'P 1'
#
loop_
_entity.id
_entity.type
_entity.pdbx_description
1 polymer ?
#
loop_
_entity_poly.entity_id
_entity_poly.type
_entity_poly.pdbx_seq_one_letter_code
_entity_poly.pdbx_strand_id
1 'polypeptide(L)'
;ETLLYCALIGYIHYEAPVEEQNFSTLIEFINAMEVREDDEAFKNPVDLMFDALEAEKPNHFAVRQYKKYKLAAGKTAKSILISCGARLAVFDIAELREVTAYDELELDTLGDRKTALFLIMSDTDDSFNFLISMCYTQLFNLLCEKADDVYDGRLPVHVRCLIDECANIGQ
;
A
#
# COMPACT_ATOMS: atom_id res chain seq x y z
N GLU A 1 -10.86 -2.68 9.97
CA GLU A 1 -9.53 -2.89 9.35
C GLU A 1 -8.75 -1.61 9.13
N THR A 2 -9.38 -0.47 8.80
CA THR A 2 -8.71 0.83 8.56
C THR A 2 -7.66 1.20 9.60
N LEU A 3 -7.94 1.04 10.90
CA LEU A 3 -6.97 1.34 11.96
C LEU A 3 -5.69 0.51 11.85
N LEU A 4 -5.82 -0.79 11.51
CA LEU A 4 -4.68 -1.67 11.35
C LEU A 4 -3.88 -1.26 10.11
N TYR A 5 -4.53 -1.07 8.96
CA TYR A 5 -3.83 -0.61 7.75
C TYR A 5 -3.11 0.72 7.97
N CYS A 6 -3.77 1.73 8.55
CA CYS A 6 -3.14 3.01 8.83
C CYS A 6 -1.95 2.87 9.80
N ALA A 7 -2.02 1.95 10.77
CA ALA A 7 -0.90 1.68 11.66
C ALA A 7 0.28 1.03 10.93
N LEU A 8 0.05 -0.06 10.21
CA LEU A 8 1.12 -0.81 9.52
C LEU A 8 1.73 0.01 8.39
N ILE A 9 0.90 0.59 7.51
CA ILE A 9 1.37 1.46 6.42
C ILE A 9 2.07 2.70 6.98
N GLY A 10 1.54 3.29 8.06
CA GLY A 10 2.19 4.41 8.72
C GLY A 10 3.55 4.03 9.31
N TYR A 11 3.70 2.84 9.90
CA TYR A 11 5.00 2.36 10.36
C TYR A 11 5.97 2.22 9.18
N ILE A 12 5.54 1.54 8.12
CA ILE A 12 6.36 1.28 6.92
C ILE A 12 6.81 2.62 6.30
N HIS A 13 5.88 3.55 6.09
CA HIS A 13 6.19 4.83 5.44
C HIS A 13 7.13 5.73 6.24
N TYR A 14 6.95 5.81 7.57
CA TYR A 14 7.72 6.73 8.41
C TYR A 14 9.00 6.14 9.01
N GLU A 15 9.08 4.82 9.18
CA GLU A 15 10.16 4.17 9.93
C GLU A 15 10.92 3.12 9.14
N ALA A 16 10.33 2.50 8.10
CA ALA A 16 11.03 1.51 7.29
C ALA A 16 11.94 2.18 6.23
N PRO A 17 13.07 1.53 5.86
CA PRO A 17 13.88 1.94 4.73
C PRO A 17 13.05 2.05 3.45
N VAL A 18 13.47 2.93 2.53
CA VAL A 18 12.70 3.23 1.30
C VAL A 18 12.47 1.98 0.46
N GLU A 19 13.46 1.09 0.39
CA GLU A 19 13.41 -0.21 -0.29
C GLU A 19 12.40 -1.20 0.32
N GLU A 20 11.96 -0.98 1.55
CA GLU A 20 10.95 -1.79 2.23
C GLU A 20 9.56 -1.15 2.20
N GLN A 21 9.40 0.04 1.58
CA GLN A 21 8.11 0.74 1.51
C GLN A 21 7.19 0.20 0.41
N ASN A 22 6.82 -1.07 0.53
CA ASN A 22 6.05 -1.78 -0.49
C ASN A 22 5.00 -2.74 0.11
N PHE A 23 4.17 -3.33 -0.76
CA PHE A 23 3.13 -4.29 -0.35
C PHE A 23 3.71 -5.57 0.26
N SER A 24 4.90 -6.00 -0.18
CA SER A 24 5.55 -7.18 0.38
C SER A 24 5.77 -7.02 1.89
N THR A 25 6.31 -5.90 2.34
CA THR A 25 6.54 -5.64 3.76
C THR A 25 5.23 -5.58 4.56
N LEU A 26 4.19 -4.99 3.98
CA LEU A 26 2.86 -4.95 4.62
C LEU A 26 2.30 -6.36 4.86
N ILE A 27 2.48 -7.26 3.88
CA ILE A 27 2.03 -8.65 3.97
C ILE A 27 2.83 -9.41 5.01
N GLU A 28 4.16 -9.26 5.03
CA GLU A 28 5.00 -9.86 6.07
C GLU A 28 4.59 -9.41 7.48
N PHE A 29 4.22 -8.13 7.65
CA PHE A 29 3.70 -7.63 8.92
C PHE A 29 2.40 -8.36 9.30
N ILE A 30 1.44 -8.47 8.38
CA ILE A 30 0.16 -9.15 8.64
C ILE A 30 0.38 -10.65 8.94
N ASN A 31 1.28 -11.31 8.23
CA ASN A 31 1.61 -12.72 8.43
C ASN A 31 2.32 -12.97 9.76
N ALA A 32 3.11 -12.01 10.25
CA ALA A 32 3.77 -12.07 11.55
C ALA A 32 2.82 -11.78 12.73
N MET A 33 1.61 -11.26 12.48
CA MET A 33 0.64 -10.99 13.53
C MET A 33 -0.09 -12.25 13.97
N GLU A 34 -0.09 -12.49 15.28
CA GLU A 34 -0.86 -13.54 15.92
C GLU A 34 -1.69 -12.92 17.06
N VAL A 35 -2.96 -13.36 17.17
CA VAL A 35 -3.86 -12.96 18.26
C VAL A 35 -4.29 -14.21 19.01
N ARG A 36 -4.06 -14.23 20.32
CA ARG A 36 -4.53 -15.29 21.22
C ARG A 36 -5.72 -14.76 22.01
N GLU A 37 -6.85 -15.48 21.94
CA GLU A 37 -8.09 -15.05 22.63
C GLU A 37 -8.01 -15.27 24.15
N ASP A 38 -7.26 -16.28 24.58
CA ASP A 38 -7.17 -16.69 25.99
C ASP A 38 -5.96 -16.10 26.72
N ASP A 39 -5.15 -15.29 26.03
CA ASP A 39 -3.92 -14.70 26.58
C ASP A 39 -3.76 -13.27 26.07
N GLU A 40 -4.34 -12.31 26.79
CA GLU A 40 -4.23 -10.87 26.48
C GLU A 40 -2.83 -10.31 26.73
N ALA A 41 -1.97 -11.02 27.48
CA ALA A 41 -0.59 -10.61 27.73
C ALA A 41 0.35 -11.03 26.59
N PHE A 42 -0.09 -11.92 25.71
CA PHE A 42 0.68 -12.34 24.54
C PHE A 42 0.97 -11.15 23.62
N LYS A 43 2.24 -11.05 23.20
CA LYS A 43 2.70 -10.07 22.22
C LYS A 43 3.36 -10.80 21.05
N ASN A 44 2.87 -10.53 19.84
CA ASN A 44 3.51 -10.99 18.62
C ASN A 44 4.69 -10.06 18.23
N PRO A 45 5.51 -10.40 17.23
CA PRO A 45 6.64 -9.56 16.81
C PRO A 45 6.24 -8.12 16.46
N VAL A 46 5.09 -7.92 15.80
CA VAL A 46 4.59 -6.59 15.44
C VAL A 46 4.20 -5.80 16.68
N ASP A 47 3.58 -6.42 17.69
CA ASP A 47 3.30 -5.76 18.98
C ASP A 47 4.59 -5.21 19.61
N LEU A 48 5.66 -6.02 19.62
CA LEU A 48 6.95 -5.63 20.18
C LEU A 48 7.62 -4.49 19.39
N MET A 49 7.48 -4.49 18.05
CA MET A 49 7.96 -3.39 17.20
C MET A 49 7.23 -2.08 17.52
N PHE A 50 5.91 -2.12 17.70
CA PHE A 50 5.12 -0.94 18.07
C PHE A 50 5.41 -0.48 19.51
N ASP A 51 5.67 -1.38 20.45
CA ASP A 51 6.09 -1.02 21.82
C ASP A 51 7.45 -0.28 21.79
N ALA A 52 8.40 -0.78 21.00
CA ALA A 52 9.71 -0.16 20.86
C ALA A 52 9.59 1.25 20.24
N LEU A 53 8.81 1.37 19.17
CA LEU A 53 8.53 2.67 18.53
C LEU A 53 7.82 3.63 19.48
N GLU A 54 6.89 3.14 20.31
CA GLU A 54 6.21 3.95 21.31
C GLU A 54 7.18 4.47 22.39
N ALA A 55 8.10 3.64 22.85
CA ALA A 55 9.07 4.01 23.88
C ALA A 55 9.97 5.17 23.42
N GLU A 56 10.31 5.20 22.12
CA GLU A 56 11.09 6.29 21.52
C GLU A 56 10.22 7.49 21.12
N LYS A 57 9.09 7.23 20.45
CA LYS A 57 8.22 8.21 19.80
C LYS A 57 6.76 8.02 20.23
N PRO A 58 6.38 8.38 21.47
CA PRO A 58 5.05 8.08 22.02
C PRO A 58 3.88 8.79 21.30
N ASN A 59 4.18 9.87 20.58
CA ASN A 59 3.20 10.63 19.79
C ASN A 59 3.17 10.26 18.30
N HIS A 60 3.88 9.21 17.89
CA HIS A 60 3.93 8.77 16.50
C HIS A 60 2.55 8.38 15.96
N PHE A 61 2.26 8.74 14.70
CA PHE A 61 0.96 8.48 14.08
C PHE A 61 0.64 6.98 14.08
N ALA A 62 1.59 6.15 13.63
CA ALA A 62 1.41 4.70 13.54
C ALA A 62 1.07 4.08 14.91
N VAL A 63 1.81 4.47 15.96
CA VAL A 63 1.59 4.02 17.35
C VAL A 63 0.17 4.36 17.81
N ARG A 64 -0.28 5.59 17.55
CA ARG A 64 -1.63 6.03 17.93
C ARG A 64 -2.73 5.24 17.24
N GLN A 65 -2.55 4.87 15.97
CA GLN A 65 -3.52 4.03 15.26
C GLN A 65 -3.46 2.58 15.77
N TYR A 66 -2.26 2.05 16.02
CA TYR A 66 -2.09 0.67 16.50
C TYR A 66 -2.73 0.48 17.88
N LYS A 67 -2.56 1.43 18.80
CA LYS A 67 -3.24 1.42 20.10
C LYS A 67 -4.75 1.34 19.98
N LYS A 68 -5.34 2.09 19.05
CA LYS A 68 -6.80 2.04 18.81
C LYS A 68 -7.22 0.68 18.26
N TYR A 69 -6.42 0.08 17.38
CA TYR A 69 -6.64 -1.28 16.91
C TYR A 69 -6.58 -2.29 18.07
N LYS A 70 -5.61 -2.17 18.98
CA LYS A 70 -5.46 -3.05 20.16
C LYS A 70 -6.59 -2.94 21.19
N LEU A 71 -7.52 -1.98 21.06
CA LEU A 71 -8.77 -1.95 21.84
C LEU A 71 -9.79 -3.00 21.38
N ALA A 72 -9.59 -3.61 20.21
CA ALA A 72 -10.46 -4.67 19.72
C ALA A 72 -10.29 -5.95 20.56
N ALA A 73 -11.40 -6.57 20.96
CA ALA A 73 -11.38 -7.87 21.64
C ALA A 73 -10.74 -8.95 20.75
N GLY A 74 -10.17 -10.00 21.35
CA GLY A 74 -9.41 -11.04 20.64
C GLY A 74 -10.13 -11.63 19.42
N LYS A 75 -11.41 -11.98 19.54
CA LYS A 75 -12.23 -12.48 18.42
C LYS A 75 -12.38 -11.47 17.28
N THR A 76 -12.58 -10.20 17.61
CA THR A 76 -12.67 -9.11 16.62
C THR A 76 -11.33 -8.86 15.95
N ALA A 77 -10.24 -8.84 16.72
CA ALA A 77 -8.89 -8.67 16.19
C ALA A 77 -8.50 -9.81 15.23
N LYS A 78 -8.83 -11.07 15.55
CA LYS A 78 -8.67 -12.20 14.62
C LYS A 78 -9.49 -12.02 13.34
N SER A 79 -10.76 -11.64 13.46
CA SER A 79 -11.61 -11.39 12.28
C SER A 79 -11.05 -10.28 11.38
N ILE A 80 -10.46 -9.24 11.97
CA ILE A 80 -9.77 -8.17 11.25
C ILE A 80 -8.56 -8.74 10.50
N LEU A 81 -7.70 -9.52 11.16
CA LEU A 81 -6.52 -10.12 10.54
C LEU A 81 -6.87 -11.05 9.38
N ILE A 82 -7.87 -11.93 9.55
CA ILE A 82 -8.33 -12.83 8.49
C ILE A 82 -8.82 -12.04 7.28
N SER A 83 -9.59 -10.98 7.50
CA SER A 83 -10.07 -10.13 6.40
C SER A 83 -8.96 -9.35 5.73
N CYS A 84 -7.96 -8.87 6.48
CA CYS A 84 -6.79 -8.22 5.91
C CYS A 84 -5.99 -9.18 5.02
N GLY A 85 -5.67 -10.38 5.53
CA GLY A 85 -4.97 -11.41 4.77
C GLY A 85 -5.73 -11.81 3.51
N ALA A 86 -7.05 -12.03 3.61
CA ALA A 86 -7.85 -12.41 2.45
C ALA A 86 -7.86 -11.36 1.32
N ARG A 87 -7.89 -10.06 1.66
CA ARG A 87 -7.85 -8.99 0.65
C ARG A 87 -6.48 -8.80 0.02
N LEU A 88 -5.41 -9.12 0.74
CA LEU A 88 -4.04 -8.96 0.27
C LEU A 88 -3.45 -10.25 -0.32
N ALA A 89 -4.18 -11.38 -0.26
CA ALA A 89 -3.73 -12.69 -0.73
C ALA A 89 -3.27 -12.70 -2.19
N VAL A 90 -3.80 -11.82 -3.03
CA VAL A 90 -3.36 -11.69 -4.43
C VAL A 90 -1.88 -11.29 -4.52
N PHE A 91 -1.39 -10.49 -3.58
CA PHE A 91 0.02 -10.07 -3.53
C PHE A 91 0.96 -11.15 -2.94
N ASP A 92 0.43 -12.30 -2.47
CA ASP A 92 1.25 -13.47 -2.15
C ASP A 92 1.71 -14.23 -3.41
N ILE A 93 1.10 -13.95 -4.58
CA ILE A 93 1.53 -14.50 -5.87
C ILE A 93 2.91 -13.92 -6.20
N ALA A 94 3.89 -14.80 -6.47
CA ALA A 94 5.29 -14.42 -6.63
C ALA A 94 5.50 -13.33 -7.70
N GLU A 95 4.81 -13.45 -8.82
CA GLU A 95 4.85 -12.52 -9.94
C GLU A 95 4.33 -11.12 -9.53
N LEU A 96 3.25 -11.06 -8.77
CA LEU A 96 2.72 -9.78 -8.26
C LEU A 96 3.61 -9.17 -7.19
N ARG A 97 4.16 -10.03 -6.32
CA ARG A 97 5.09 -9.61 -5.28
C ARG A 97 6.33 -8.98 -5.89
N GLU A 98 6.87 -9.56 -6.97
CA GLU A 98 8.01 -9.03 -7.71
C GLU A 98 7.69 -7.66 -8.34
N VAL A 99 6.58 -7.57 -9.08
CA VAL A 99 6.19 -6.33 -9.78
C VAL A 99 5.87 -5.18 -8.81
N THR A 100 5.49 -5.48 -7.57
CA THR A 100 5.14 -4.46 -6.55
C THR A 100 6.21 -4.24 -5.49
N ALA A 101 7.39 -4.86 -5.62
CA ALA A 101 8.48 -4.73 -4.66
C ALA A 101 9.26 -3.42 -4.81
N TYR A 102 9.44 -2.94 -6.05
CA TYR A 102 10.25 -1.76 -6.36
C TYR A 102 9.51 -0.83 -7.31
N ASP A 103 9.69 0.48 -7.13
CA ASP A 103 9.19 1.47 -8.09
C ASP A 103 10.21 1.70 -9.20
N GLU A 104 9.88 1.22 -10.40
CA GLU A 104 10.63 1.47 -11.64
C GLU A 104 9.84 2.34 -12.63
N LEU A 105 8.57 2.61 -12.34
CA LEU A 105 7.67 3.31 -13.27
C LEU A 105 7.89 4.82 -13.24
N GLU A 106 8.28 5.37 -12.07
CA GLU A 106 8.50 6.80 -11.86
C GLU A 106 7.32 7.64 -12.42
N LEU A 107 6.09 7.23 -12.07
CA LEU A 107 4.85 7.72 -12.69
C LEU A 107 4.70 9.25 -12.64
N ASP A 108 5.22 9.88 -11.60
CA ASP A 108 5.21 11.33 -11.43
C ASP A 108 6.13 12.05 -12.43
N THR A 109 7.13 11.38 -13.01
CA THR A 109 8.11 11.99 -13.92
C THR A 109 7.65 12.05 -15.38
N LEU A 110 6.52 11.41 -15.72
CA LEU A 110 6.00 11.36 -17.09
C LEU A 110 5.66 12.75 -17.65
N GLY A 111 5.38 13.72 -16.78
CA GLY A 111 5.15 15.13 -17.14
C GLY A 111 6.42 15.99 -17.25
N ASP A 112 7.55 15.52 -16.73
CA ASP A 112 8.78 16.32 -16.61
C ASP A 112 9.66 16.18 -17.86
N ARG A 113 9.70 14.97 -18.42
CA ARG A 113 10.53 14.59 -19.55
C ARG A 113 9.74 13.73 -20.54
N LYS A 114 10.24 13.63 -21.77
CA LYS A 114 9.61 12.77 -22.79
C LYS A 114 9.75 11.31 -22.37
N THR A 115 8.64 10.70 -22.01
CA THR A 115 8.55 9.29 -21.58
C THR A 115 7.45 8.59 -22.38
N ALA A 116 7.63 7.29 -22.65
CA ALA A 116 6.60 6.42 -23.19
C ALA A 116 6.41 5.25 -22.23
N LEU A 117 5.20 5.12 -21.67
CA LEU A 117 4.81 4.03 -20.78
C LEU A 117 3.82 3.12 -21.52
N PHE A 118 4.09 1.82 -21.51
CA PHE A 118 3.22 0.80 -22.08
C PHE A 118 2.72 -0.11 -20.96
N LEU A 119 1.41 -0.14 -20.76
CA LEU A 119 0.74 -1.06 -19.84
C LEU A 119 0.06 -2.13 -20.70
N ILE A 120 0.61 -3.34 -20.69
CA ILE A 120 0.14 -4.45 -21.51
C ILE A 120 -0.53 -5.47 -20.59
N MET A 121 -1.79 -5.79 -20.87
CA MET A 121 -2.55 -6.82 -20.16
C MET A 121 -2.86 -7.99 -21.07
N SER A 122 -3.26 -9.11 -20.45
CA SER A 122 -3.77 -10.26 -21.16
C SER A 122 -5.23 -10.01 -21.56
N ASP A 123 -5.57 -10.24 -22.82
CA ASP A 123 -6.97 -10.14 -23.30
C ASP A 123 -7.88 -11.23 -22.71
N THR A 124 -7.31 -12.24 -22.05
CA THR A 124 -8.03 -13.44 -21.58
C THR A 124 -7.97 -13.67 -20.08
N ASP A 125 -7.17 -12.89 -19.33
CA ASP A 125 -7.00 -13.05 -17.89
C ASP A 125 -7.19 -11.69 -17.19
N ASP A 126 -8.30 -11.56 -16.47
CA ASP A 126 -8.72 -10.35 -15.77
C ASP A 126 -8.16 -10.26 -14.34
N SER A 127 -7.44 -11.28 -13.87
CA SER A 127 -6.96 -11.42 -12.48
C SER A 127 -6.14 -10.22 -12.00
N PHE A 128 -5.44 -9.53 -12.91
CA PHE A 128 -4.53 -8.42 -12.60
C PHE A 128 -5.01 -7.05 -13.08
N ASN A 129 -6.26 -6.95 -13.56
CA ASN A 129 -6.84 -5.67 -14.02
C ASN A 129 -6.84 -4.59 -12.93
N PHE A 130 -6.90 -4.99 -11.66
CA PHE A 130 -6.83 -4.08 -10.52
C PHE A 130 -5.48 -3.35 -10.43
N LEU A 131 -4.36 -3.98 -10.82
CA LEU A 131 -3.05 -3.33 -10.81
C LEU A 131 -3.00 -2.18 -11.82
N ILE A 132 -3.52 -2.42 -13.02
CA ILE A 132 -3.55 -1.38 -14.05
C ILE A 132 -4.49 -0.24 -13.64
N SER A 133 -5.63 -0.57 -13.06
CA SER A 133 -6.54 0.44 -12.49
C SER A 133 -5.87 1.25 -11.37
N MET A 134 -5.08 0.61 -10.51
CA MET A 134 -4.27 1.25 -9.48
C MET A 134 -3.20 2.16 -10.10
N CYS A 135 -2.44 1.67 -11.09
CA CYS A 135 -1.43 2.44 -11.83
C CYS A 135 -2.04 3.68 -12.48
N TYR A 136 -3.19 3.57 -13.15
CA TYR A 136 -3.86 4.73 -13.74
C TYR A 136 -4.29 5.74 -12.67
N THR A 137 -4.89 5.27 -11.58
CA THR A 137 -5.31 6.15 -10.48
C THR A 137 -4.12 6.92 -9.91
N GLN A 138 -3.01 6.24 -9.65
CA GLN A 138 -1.79 6.88 -9.16
C GLN A 138 -1.20 7.84 -10.20
N LEU A 139 -1.10 7.41 -11.46
CA LEU A 139 -0.59 8.25 -12.54
C LEU A 139 -1.36 9.57 -12.64
N PHE A 140 -2.70 9.52 -12.69
CA PHE A 140 -3.49 10.74 -12.83
C PHE A 140 -3.39 11.64 -11.59
N ASN A 141 -3.45 11.07 -10.39
CA ASN A 141 -3.32 11.86 -9.16
C ASN A 141 -1.94 12.54 -9.08
N LEU A 142 -0.86 11.79 -9.26
CA LEU A 142 0.51 12.31 -9.20
C LEU A 142 0.75 13.41 -10.24
N LEU A 143 0.28 13.21 -11.47
CA LEU A 143 0.45 14.20 -12.53
C LEU A 143 -0.38 15.47 -12.29
N CYS A 144 -1.59 15.36 -11.74
CA CYS A 144 -2.39 16.52 -11.36
C CYS A 144 -1.77 17.27 -10.18
N GLU A 145 -1.44 16.58 -9.09
CA GLU A 145 -0.77 17.17 -7.92
C GLU A 145 0.53 17.87 -8.33
N LYS A 146 1.34 17.24 -9.18
CA LYS A 146 2.58 17.85 -9.66
C LYS A 146 2.35 19.05 -10.57
N ALA A 147 1.31 19.01 -11.41
CA ALA A 147 0.95 20.18 -12.22
C ALA A 147 0.59 21.37 -11.34
N ASP A 148 -0.25 21.14 -10.32
CA ASP A 148 -0.77 22.19 -9.45
C ASP A 148 0.30 22.71 -8.47
N ASP A 149 1.04 21.82 -7.81
CA ASP A 149 1.95 22.20 -6.72
C ASP A 149 3.34 22.61 -7.19
N VAL A 150 3.80 22.12 -8.35
CA VAL A 150 5.18 22.35 -8.84
C VAL A 150 5.22 23.24 -10.08
N TYR A 151 4.24 23.13 -10.98
CA TYR A 151 4.29 23.78 -12.30
C TYR A 151 3.16 24.80 -12.56
N ASP A 152 2.52 25.31 -11.50
CA ASP A 152 1.51 26.38 -11.58
C ASP A 152 0.34 26.04 -12.53
N GLY A 153 -0.14 24.80 -12.42
CA GLY A 153 -1.31 24.27 -13.11
C GLY A 153 -1.06 23.59 -14.46
N ARG A 154 0.21 23.43 -14.89
CA ARG A 154 0.50 22.71 -16.15
C ARG A 154 1.87 22.05 -16.21
N LEU A 155 1.89 20.75 -16.51
CA LEU A 155 3.11 19.98 -16.75
C LEU A 155 3.97 20.51 -17.93
N PRO A 156 5.31 20.47 -17.84
CA PRO A 156 6.22 20.86 -18.92
C PRO A 156 6.02 20.07 -20.21
N VAL A 157 5.79 18.76 -20.11
CA VAL A 157 5.50 17.86 -21.22
C VAL A 157 4.04 17.43 -21.12
N HIS A 158 3.29 17.62 -22.21
CA HIS A 158 1.89 17.18 -22.27
C HIS A 158 1.81 15.66 -22.29
N VAL A 159 1.26 15.07 -21.22
CA VAL A 159 0.99 13.64 -21.13
C VAL A 159 -0.27 13.28 -21.91
N ARG A 160 -0.18 12.34 -22.83
CA ARG A 160 -1.33 11.81 -23.60
C ARG A 160 -1.50 10.33 -23.27
N CYS A 161 -2.64 9.97 -22.70
CA CYS A 161 -3.00 8.58 -22.46
C CYS A 161 -3.80 8.03 -23.65
N LEU A 162 -3.37 6.90 -24.20
CA LEU A 162 -4.10 6.13 -25.20
C LEU A 162 -4.55 4.84 -24.54
N ILE A 163 -5.83 4.75 -24.19
CA ILE A 163 -6.39 3.67 -23.37
C ILE A 163 -7.37 2.88 -24.24
N ASP A 164 -6.94 1.73 -24.74
CA ASP A 164 -7.75 0.89 -25.65
C ASP A 164 -8.91 0.22 -24.87
N GLU A 165 -8.64 -0.29 -23.68
CA GLU A 165 -9.62 -0.98 -22.81
C GLU A 165 -10.26 -0.08 -21.74
N CYS A 166 -10.60 1.17 -22.07
CA CYS A 166 -11.08 2.14 -21.07
C CYS A 166 -12.32 1.67 -20.28
N ALA A 167 -13.17 0.81 -20.86
CA ALA A 167 -14.36 0.29 -20.19
C ALA A 167 -14.08 -0.75 -19.10
N ASN A 168 -12.92 -1.40 -19.14
CA ASN A 168 -12.53 -2.44 -18.18
C ASN A 168 -11.73 -1.87 -16.99
N ILE A 169 -11.46 -0.56 -17.00
CA ILE A 169 -10.64 0.13 -16.00
C ILE A 169 -11.57 0.94 -15.09
N GLY A 170 -11.63 0.58 -13.80
CA GLY A 170 -12.37 1.33 -12.77
C GLY A 170 -13.68 0.71 -12.25
N GLN A 171 -13.89 -0.61 -12.39
CA GLN A 171 -14.93 -1.34 -11.63
C GLN A 171 -14.49 -1.64 -10.20
#